data_AF-A0A1H7RB76-F1
#
_entry.id   AF-A0A1H7RB76-F1
#
_cell.length_a   1.000
_cell.length_b   1.000
_cell.length_c   1.000
_cell.angle_alpha   90.00
_cell.angle_beta   90.00
_cell.angle_gamma   90.00
#
_symmetry.space_group_name_H-M   'P 1'
#
loop_
_entity.id
_entity.type
_entity.pdbx_description
1 polymer ?
#
loop_
_entity_poly.entity_id
_entity_poly.type
_entity_poly.pdbx_seq_one_letter_code
_entity_poly.pdbx_strand_id
1 'polypeptide(L)' 'MTAFDALHAAPADVRAAALGLLDAVSAPLTERQLVTALRKGGLGVLEARRVARSLRKVDLIAVSRRSF' A
#
# COMPACT_ATOMS: atom_id res chain seq x y z
N MET A 1 15.29 -15.75 -0.08
CA MET A 1 14.82 -14.87 -1.16
C MET A 1 13.33 -14.70 -0.99
N THR A 2 12.86 -13.48 -0.71
CA THR A 2 11.43 -13.23 -0.51
C THR A 2 10.73 -13.07 -1.85
N ALA A 3 9.40 -13.22 -1.86
CA ALA A 3 8.60 -12.95 -3.07
C ALA A 3 8.76 -11.49 -3.56
N PHE A 4 9.07 -10.57 -2.65
CA PHE A 4 9.37 -9.17 -2.95
C PHE A 4 10.72 -9.01 -3.67
N ASP A 5 11.74 -9.75 -3.25
CA ASP A 5 13.05 -9.76 -3.92
C ASP A 5 12.95 -10.34 -5.34
N ALA A 6 12.13 -11.39 -5.51
CA ALA A 6 11.86 -12.00 -6.81
C ALA A 6 11.13 -11.04 -7.76
N LEU A 7 10.18 -10.25 -7.24
CA LEU A 7 9.44 -9.25 -8.01
C LEU A 7 10.33 -8.09 -8.47
N HIS A 8 11.28 -7.67 -7.62
CA HIS A 8 12.22 -6.61 -7.98
C HIS A 8 13.28 -7.05 -9.00
N ALA A 9 13.66 -8.32 -8.98
CA ALA A 9 14.57 -8.93 -9.95
C ALA A 9 13.89 -9.26 -11.29
N ALA A 10 12.56 -9.20 -11.38
CA ALA A 10 11.82 -9.52 -12.59
C ALA A 10 11.98 -8.45 -13.70
N PRO A 11 11.88 -8.84 -14.98
CA PRO A 11 11.76 -7.93 -16.10
C PRO A 11 10.65 -6.87 -15.89
N ALA A 12 10.87 -5.67 -16.43
CA ALA A 12 10.05 -4.49 -16.13
C ALA A 12 8.58 -4.66 -16.52
N ASP A 13 8.32 -5.35 -17.62
CA ASP A 13 7.01 -5.74 -18.14
C ASP A 13 6.29 -6.73 -17.22
N VAL A 14 6.99 -7.77 -16.75
CA VAL A 14 6.45 -8.75 -15.79
C VAL A 14 6.13 -8.09 -14.45
N ARG A 15 7.02 -7.22 -13.97
CA ARG A 15 6.79 -6.45 -12.74
C ARG A 15 5.58 -5.53 -12.87
N ALA A 16 5.43 -4.84 -13.99
CA ALA A 16 4.28 -3.95 -14.23
C ALA A 16 2.95 -4.72 -14.28
N ALA A 17 2.91 -5.88 -14.96
CA ALA A 17 1.73 -6.73 -15.02
C ALA A 17 1.35 -7.29 -13.64
N ALA A 18 2.33 -7.75 -12.87
CA ALA A 18 2.12 -8.25 -11.52
C ALA A 18 1.61 -7.16 -10.56
N LEU A 19 2.16 -5.95 -10.63
CA LEU A 19 1.67 -4.80 -9.85
C LEU A 19 0.25 -4.40 -10.26
N GLY A 20 -0.06 -4.40 -11.56
CA GLY A 20 -1.42 -4.11 -12.03
C GLY A 20 -2.46 -5.13 -11.56
N LEU A 21 -2.10 -6.42 -11.50
CA LEU A 21 -2.94 -7.47 -10.92
C LEU A 21 -3.08 -7.31 -9.40
N LEU A 22 -2.00 -6.98 -8.70
CA LEU A 22 -2.06 -6.69 -7.27
C LEU A 22 -2.95 -5.49 -7.00
N ASP A 23 -2.89 -4.43 -7.79
CA ASP A 23 -3.77 -3.27 -7.65
C ASP A 23 -5.24 -3.63 -7.93
N ALA A 24 -5.49 -4.50 -8.92
CA ALA A 24 -6.84 -4.97 -9.25
C ALA A 24 -7.44 -5.91 -8.18
N VAL A 25 -6.60 -6.70 -7.50
CA VAL A 25 -7.02 -7.70 -6.50
C VAL A 25 -6.97 -7.14 -5.07
N SER A 26 -6.18 -6.10 -4.82
CA SER A 26 -6.01 -5.53 -3.49
C SER A 26 -7.29 -4.83 -3.05
N ALA A 27 -7.91 -5.37 -2.00
CA ALA A 27 -9.02 -4.70 -1.34
C ALA A 27 -8.55 -3.34 -0.78
N PRO A 28 -9.36 -2.28 -0.91
CA PRO A 28 -8.98 -0.97 -0.43
C PRO A 28 -8.69 -0.98 1.07
N LEU A 29 -7.48 -0.56 1.45
CA LEU A 29 -7.09 -0.53 2.86
C LEU A 29 -7.85 0.58 3.59
N THR A 30 -8.33 0.29 4.79
CA THR A 30 -8.86 1.33 5.67
C THR A 30 -7.72 2.16 6.25
N GLU A 31 -7.99 3.42 6.61
CA GLU A 31 -7.00 4.31 7.24
C GLU A 31 -6.37 3.69 8.51
N ARG A 32 -7.15 2.91 9.27
CA ARG A 32 -6.64 2.18 10.46
C ARG A 32 -5.63 1.09 10.08
N GLN A 33 -5.89 0.33 9.02
CA GLN A 33 -4.98 -0.70 8.53
C GLN A 33 -3.69 -0.06 8.01
N LEU A 34 -3.80 1.06 7.28
CA LEU A 34 -2.65 1.81 6.80
C LEU A 34 -1.78 2.34 7.95
N VAL A 35 -2.40 2.98 8.95
CA VAL A 35 -1.69 3.47 10.15
C VAL A 35 -1.02 2.32 10.90
N THR A 36 -1.68 1.17 10.99
CA THR A 36 -1.11 -0.02 11.66
C THR A 36 0.10 -0.56 10.90
N ALA A 37 0.04 -0.63 9.58
CA ALA A 37 1.16 -1.06 8.73
C ALA A 37 2.35 -0.09 8.82
N LEU A 38 2.10 1.23 8.76
CA LEU A 38 3.14 2.26 8.88
C LEU A 38 3.82 2.22 10.25
N ARG A 39 3.07 1.97 11.33
CA ARG A 39 3.64 1.77 12.67
C ARG A 39 4.50 0.52 12.78
N LYS A 40 4.11 -0.58 12.12
CA LYS A 40 4.95 -1.79 12.04
C LYS A 40 6.25 -1.53 11.29
N GLY A 41 6.24 -0.60 10.33
CA GLY A 41 7.43 -0.10 9.63
C GLY A 41 8.28 0.91 10.42
N GLY A 42 7.93 1.22 11.67
CA GLY A 42 8.72 2.09 12.55
C GLY A 42 8.27 3.55 12.62
N LEU A 43 7.20 3.95 11.92
CA LEU A 43 6.68 5.33 12.02
C LEU A 43 5.97 5.57 13.35
N GLY A 44 6.16 6.76 13.91
CA GLY A 44 5.39 7.25 15.05
C GLY A 44 3.90 7.40 14.73
N VAL A 45 3.02 7.36 15.75
CA VAL A 45 1.56 7.38 15.56
C VAL A 45 1.06 8.61 14.78
N LEU A 46 1.62 9.79 15.06
CA LEU A 46 1.20 11.05 14.44
C LEU A 46 1.66 11.12 12.98
N GLU A 47 2.90 10.69 12.72
CA GLU A 47 3.46 10.61 11.36
C GLU A 47 2.72 9.58 10.51
N ALA A 48 2.47 8.39 11.07
CA ALA A 48 1.69 7.34 10.40
C ALA A 48 0.29 7.83 10.00
N ARG A 49 -0.40 8.61 10.86
CA ARG A 49 -1.70 9.21 10.52
C ARG A 49 -1.58 10.27 9.42
N ARG A 50 -0.54 11.11 9.47
CA ARG A 50 -0.31 12.13 8.45
C ARG A 50 -0.04 11.50 7.08
N VAL A 51 0.84 10.51 7.04
CA VAL A 51 1.16 9.73 5.83
C VAL A 51 -0.07 9.01 5.31
N ALA A 52 -0.85 8.32 6.17
CA ALA A 52 -2.07 7.65 5.75
C ALA A 52 -3.11 8.59 5.12
N ARG A 53 -3.25 9.83 5.63
CA ARG A 53 -4.12 10.85 5.03
C ARG A 53 -3.56 11.42 3.73
N SER A 54 -2.24 11.54 3.59
CA SER A 54 -1.62 11.97 2.33
C SER A 54 -1.76 10.91 1.25
N LEU A 55 -1.61 9.63 1.61
CA LEU A 55 -1.76 8.49 0.72
C LEU A 55 -3.18 8.32 0.18
N ARG A 56 -4.21 8.81 0.89
CA ARG A 56 -5.57 8.93 0.35
C ARG A 56 -5.69 9.81 -0.90
N LYS A 57 -4.71 10.69 -1.13
CA LYS A 57 -4.69 11.61 -2.28
C LYS A 57 -3.87 11.06 -3.44
N VAL A 58 -3.28 9.86 -3.28
CA VAL A 58 -2.46 9.22 -4.30
C VAL A 58 -3.29 8.09 -4.89
N ASP A 59 -3.51 8.14 -6.21
CA ASP A 59 -4.37 7.19 -6.93
C ASP A 59 -3.86 5.73 -6.91
N LEU A 60 -2.63 5.51 -6.42
CA LEU A 60 -2.03 4.19 -6.20
C LEU A 60 -2.61 3.42 -5.00
N ILE A 61 -3.24 4.09 -4.04
CA ILE A 61 -3.77 3.42 -2.85
C ILE A 61 -5.26 3.67 -2.78
N ALA A 62 -6.04 2.65 -3.14
CA ALA A 62 -7.46 2.62 -2.87
C ALA A 62 -7.65 2.62 -1.34
N VAL A 63 -7.84 3.79 -0.74
CA VAL A 63 -8.14 3.91 0.70
C VAL A 63 -9.65 4.02 0.85
N SER A 64 -10.27 2.98 1.38
CA SER A 64 -11.70 3.00 1.68
C SER A 64 -12.00 4.13 2.68
N ARG A 65 -12.89 5.06 2.28
CA ARG A 65 -13.58 5.91 3.24
C ARG A 65 -14.62 5.02 3.91
N ARG A 66 -14.49 4.84 5.23
CA ARG A 66 -15.54 4.22 6.03
C ARG A 66 -16.78 5.09 5.89
N SER A 67 -17.74 4.67 5.07
CA SER A 67 -19.11 5.16 5.12
C SER A 67 -19.70 4.71 6.44
N PHE A 68 -20.31 5.64 7.17
CA PHE A 68 -21.12 5.36 8.35
C PHE A 68 -22.35 4.52 7.96
#